data_AF-A0A2L1U207-F1
#
_entry.id   AF-A0A2L1U207-F1
#
_cell.length_a   1.000
_cell.length_b   1.000
_cell.length_c   1.000
_cell.angle_alpha   90.00
_cell.angle_beta   90.00
_cell.angle_gamma   90.00
#
_symmetry.space_group_name_H-M   'P 1'
#
loop_
_entity.id
_entity.type
_entity.pdbx_description
1 polymer ?
#
loop_
_entity_poly.entity_id
_entity_poly.type
_entity_poly.pdbx_seq_one_letter_code
_entity_poly.pdbx_strand_id
1 'polypeptide(L)' 'MNILIADDDIHIYELIRYYLQKEGFKVLEAKDGDTRKESGTGLGLSIVKKIIDLHEGNITVNTEVNKGTAFHIVLPHV' A
#
# COMPACT_ATOMS: atom_id res chain seq x y z
N MET A 1 11.99 -8.67 -8.32
CA MET A 1 11.04 -8.57 -7.21
C MET A 1 9.76 -7.94 -7.74
N ASN A 2 8.60 -8.53 -7.44
CA ASN A 2 7.31 -8.11 -8.02
C ASN A 2 6.52 -7.25 -7.01
N ILE A 3 5.91 -6.17 -7.48
CA ILE A 3 5.15 -5.23 -6.66
C ILE A 3 3.72 -5.15 -7.19
N LEU A 4 2.73 -5.33 -6.31
CA LEU A 4 1.32 -5.11 -6.62
C LEU A 4 0.89 -3.74 -6.11
N ILE A 5 0.29 -2.93 -6.98
CA ILE A 5 -0.32 -1.65 -6.63
C ILE A 5 -1.84 -1.84 -6.73
N ALA A 6 -2.57 -1.41 -5.70
CA ALA A 6 -4.04 -1.42 -5.70
C ALA A 6 -4.49 -0.02 -5.28
N ASP A 7 -4.89 0.78 -6.26
CA ASP A 7 -5.37 2.14 -6.10
C ASP A 7 -6.44 2.38 -7.17
N ASP A 8 -7.55 3.01 -6.81
CA ASP A 8 -8.67 3.31 -7.69
C ASP A 8 -8.46 4.61 -8.49
N ASP A 9 -7.50 5.44 -8.10
CA ASP A 9 -7.07 6.61 -8.86
C ASP A 9 -6.00 6.23 -9.90
N ILE A 10 -6.38 6.37 -11.17
CA ILE A 10 -5.52 6.02 -12.32
C ILE A 10 -4.24 6.88 -12.38
N HIS A 11 -4.28 8.14 -11.96
CA HIS A 11 -3.12 9.04 -12.03
C HIS A 11 -2.10 8.71 -10.94
N ILE A 12 -2.58 8.34 -9.75
CA ILE A 12 -1.72 7.85 -8.65
C ILE A 12 -1.11 6.51 -9.03
N TYR A 13 -1.89 5.59 -9.60
CA TYR A 13 -1.39 4.32 -10.11
C TYR A 13 -0.26 4.52 -11.12
N GLU A 14 -0.45 5.39 -12.12
CA GLU A 14 0.58 5.65 -13.13
C GLU A 14 1.84 6.30 -12.55
N LEU A 15 1.69 7.24 -11.62
CA LEU A 15 2.82 7.90 -10.96
C LEU A 15 3.67 6.89 -10.18
N ILE A 16 3.03 6.07 -9.34
CA ILE A 16 3.72 5.06 -8.52
C ILE A 16 4.36 4.01 -9.43
N ARG A 17 3.64 3.55 -10.46
CA ARG A 17 4.17 2.61 -11.46
C ARG A 17 5.43 3.16 -12.12
N TYR A 18 5.42 4.42 -12.55
CA TYR A 18 6.58 5.08 -13.17
C TYR A 18 7.81 5.05 -12.26
N TYR A 19 7.67 5.49 -11.00
CA TYR A 19 8.79 5.50 -10.07
C TYR A 19 9.32 4.11 -9.74
N LEU A 20 8.44 3.14 -9.54
CA LEU A 20 8.85 1.76 -9.23
C LEU A 20 9.55 1.11 -10.42
N GLN A 21 9.08 1.33 -11.65
CA GLN A 21 9.76 0.82 -12.83
C GLN A 21 11.12 1.48 -13.05
N LYS A 22 11.24 2.78 -12.76
CA LYS A 22 12.53 3.51 -12.83
C LYS A 22 13.57 2.93 -11.87
N GLU A 23 13.14 2.48 -10.69
CA GLU A 23 14.00 1.82 -9.70
C GLU A 23 14.23 0.32 -9.99
N GLY A 24 13.76 -0.19 -11.14
CA GLY A 24 13.99 -1.56 -11.59
C GLY A 24 13.00 -2.59 -11.04
N PHE A 25 11.90 -2.16 -10.43
CA PHE A 25 10.87 -3.08 -9.95
C PHE A 25 9.87 -3.47 -11.04
N LYS A 26 9.44 -4.73 -11.01
CA LYS A 26 8.37 -5.23 -11.88
C LYS A 26 7.03 -5.01 -11.19
N VAL A 27 6.23 -4.09 -11.72
CA VAL A 27 4.88 -3.80 -11.22
C VAL A 27 3.86 -4.74 -11.87
N LEU A 28 2.97 -5.31 -11.08
CA LEU A 28 1.87 -6.17 -11.49
C LEU A 28 0.55 -5.47 -11.19
N GLU A 29 -0.45 -5.74 -12.03
CA GLU A 29 -1.82 -5.23 -11.91
C GLU A 29 -2.74 -6.40 -11.53
N ALA A 30 -3.52 -6.24 -10.46
CA ALA A 30 -4.55 -7.21 -10.10
C ALA A 30 -5.79 -6.94 -10.95
N LYS A 31 -6.11 -7.84 -11.88
CA LYS A 31 -7.30 -7.70 -12.74
C LYS A 31 -8.61 -7.89 -12.00
N ASP A 32 -8.58 -8.66 -10.91
CA ASP A 32 -9.68 -8.89 -9.99
C ASP A 32 -9.11 -9.10 -8.58
N GLY A 33 -9.89 -8.84 -7.53
CA GLY A 33 -9.50 -8.97 -6.12
C GLY A 33 -9.01 -10.38 -5.69
N ASP A 34 -9.05 -11.34 -6.60
CA ASP A 34 -8.59 -12.73 -6.48
C ASP A 34 -7.07 -12.89 -6.77
N THR A 35 -6.44 -11.88 -7.38
CA THR A 35 -4.97 -11.86 -7.62
C THR A 35 -4.15 -11.70 -6.34
N ARG A 36 -4.80 -11.65 -5.16
CA ARG A 36 -4.17 -11.75 -3.84
C ARG A 36 -3.38 -13.05 -3.65
N LYS A 37 -3.59 -14.06 -4.52
CA LYS A 37 -2.82 -15.32 -4.57
C LYS A 37 -1.46 -15.21 -5.25
N GLU A 38 -1.23 -14.21 -6.10
CA GLU A 38 0.12 -13.88 -6.55
C GLU A 38 0.80 -13.14 -5.40
N SER A 39 1.92 -13.69 -4.89
CA SER A 39 2.70 -13.14 -3.78
C SER A 39 3.28 -11.75 -4.10
N GLY A 40 2.43 -10.73 -4.12
CA GLY A 40 2.84 -9.34 -4.09
C GLY A 40 3.60 -9.08 -2.80
N THR A 41 4.65 -8.28 -2.86
CA THR A 41 5.56 -8.01 -1.73
C THR A 41 4.93 -7.22 -0.55
N GLY A 42 3.62 -6.95 -0.59
CA GLY A 42 2.91 -6.28 0.52
C GLY A 42 3.28 -4.80 0.70
N LEU A 43 3.85 -4.16 -0.32
CA LEU A 43 4.42 -2.81 -0.19
C LEU A 43 3.39 -1.70 0.07
N GLY A 44 2.09 -1.91 -0.18
CA GLY A 44 1.06 -0.90 0.09
C GLY A 44 1.14 -0.35 1.52
N LEU A 45 1.22 -1.23 2.53
CA LEU A 45 1.34 -0.81 3.93
C LEU A 45 2.71 -0.22 4.27
N SER A 46 3.77 -0.63 3.57
CA SER A 46 5.11 -0.05 3.77
C SER A 46 5.18 1.39 3.27
N ILE A 47 4.49 1.71 2.17
CA ILE A 47 4.35 3.07 1.64
C ILE A 47 3.51 3.91 2.60
N VAL A 48 2.35 3.39 3.03
CA VAL A 48 1.49 4.06 4.01
C VAL A 48 2.27 4.37 5.30
N LYS A 49 3.01 3.40 5.85
CA LYS A 49 3.85 3.63 7.04
C LYS A 49 4.86 4.74 6.82
N LYS A 50 5.53 4.78 5.66
CA LYS A 50 6.52 5.79 5.32
C LYS A 50 5.90 7.19 5.20
N ILE A 51 4.71 7.31 4.62
CA ILE A 51 3.97 8.58 4.55
C ILE A 51 3.61 9.07 5.95
N ILE A 52 3.11 8.19 6.80
CA ILE A 52 2.74 8.51 8.19
C ILE A 52 3.96 8.96 8.98
N ASP A 53 5.10 8.27 8.82
CA ASP A 53 6.36 8.64 9.48
C ASP A 53 6.88 10.00 9.04
N LEU A 54 6.78 10.32 7.74
CA LEU A 54 7.15 11.64 7.21
C LEU A 54 6.29 12.77 7.75
N HIS A 55 5.06 12.48 8.16
CA HIS A 55 4.15 13.44 8.80
C HIS A 55 4.23 13.38 10.33
N GLU A 56 5.24 12.70 10.89
CA GLU A 56 5.40 12.50 12.34
C GLU A 56 4.15 11.91 13.01
N GLY A 57 3.39 11.13 12.24
CA GLY A 57 2.17 10.46 12.67
C GLY A 57 2.41 9.07 13.25
N ASN A 58 1.32 8.41 13.59
CA ASN A 58 1.31 7.06 14.13
C ASN A 58 0.28 6.19 13.41
N ILE A 59 0.55 4.89 13.29
CA ILE A 59 -0.39 3.88 12.83
C ILE A 59 -0.45 2.71 13.81
N THR A 60 -1.65 2.31 14.21
CA THR A 60 -1.91 1.09 15.01
C THR A 60 -2.86 0.15 14.25
N VAL A 61 -2.84 -1.12 14.63
CA VAL A 61 -3.67 -2.16 14.00
C VAL A 61 -4.44 -2.94 15.05
N ASN A 62 -5.74 -3.07 14.83
CA ASN A 62 -6.66 -3.84 15.65
C ASN A 62 -7.26 -4.94 14.77
N THR A 63 -6.99 -6.20 15.09
CA THR A 63 -7.51 -7.34 14.32
C THR A 63 -8.32 -8.26 15.22
N GLU A 64 -9.46 -8.70 14.73
CA GLU A 64 -10.30 -9.70 15.37
C GLU A 64 -10.57 -10.84 14.37
N VAL A 65 -10.21 -12.06 14.78
CA VAL A 65 -10.43 -13.27 13.97
C VAL A 65 -11.91 -13.37 13.61
N ASN A 66 -12.20 -13.59 12.33
CA ASN A 66 -13.55 -13.64 11.75
C ASN A 66 -14.37 -12.33 11.81
N LYS A 67 -13.75 -11.20 12.20
CA LYS A 67 -14.39 -9.86 12.14
C LYS A 67 -13.65 -8.86 11.27
N GLY A 68 -12.35 -9.09 11.03
CA GLY A 68 -11.52 -8.29 10.14
C GLY A 68 -10.41 -7.53 10.86
N THR A 69 -9.83 -6.56 10.18
CA THR A 69 -8.70 -5.75 10.66
C THR A 69 -8.99 -4.28 10.42
N ALA A 70 -8.82 -3.46 11.46
CA ALA A 70 -8.88 -2.01 11.42
C ALA A 70 -7.46 -1.43 11.60
N PHE A 71 -7.15 -0.39 10.84
CA PHE A 71 -5.92 0.40 10.98
C PHE A 71 -6.32 1.80 11.46
N HIS A 72 -5.71 2.27 12.54
CA HIS A 72 -5.95 3.60 13.08
C HIS A 72 -4.74 4.47 12.80
N ILE A 73 -4.95 5.60 12.12
CA ILE A 73 -3.89 6.55 11.78
C ILE A 73 -4.14 7.84 12.56
N VAL A 74 -3.10 8.34 13.22
CA VAL A 74 -3.11 9.61 13.94
C VAL A 74 -2.03 10.50 13.34
N LEU A 75 -2.40 11.68 12.87
CA LEU A 75 -1.46 12.69 12.38
C LEU A 75 -1.44 13.87 13.36
N PRO A 76 -0.30 14.53 13.59
CA PRO A 76 -0.23 15.75 14.38
C PRO A 76 -1.08 16.84 13.73
N HIS A 77 -1.77 17.64 14.55
CA HIS A 77 -2.45 18.82 14.08
C HIS A 77 -1.45 19.99 14.10
N VAL A 78 -1.20 20.58 12.93
CA VAL A 78 -0.57 21.90 12.80
C VAL A 78 -1.60 23.01 13.01
#